data_AF-A0A6J2YKK0-F1
#
_entry.id   AF-A0A6J2YKK0-F1
#
_cell.length_a   1.000
_cell.length_b   1.000
_cell.length_c   1.000
_cell.angle_alpha   90.00
_cell.angle_beta   90.00
_cell.angle_gamma   90.00
#
_symmetry.space_group_name_H-M   'P 1'
#
loop_
_entity.id
_entity.type
_entity.pdbx_description
1 polymer ?
#
loop_
_entity_poly.entity_id
_entity_poly.type
_entity_poly.pdbx_seq_one_letter_code
_entity_poly.pdbx_strand_id
1 'polypeptide(L)'
;MSRGRNCFVPGCTSGNPNKNKANKERGERNPSLFKAPNDPSLLQQWQKAIPRSDKTLSSKDAVCELHFLDEDILTHYEIKLTDGTISRIERGRPLLKEGSIPRIFPNLPSYFSSNKRKRKPPCVRSEATEKVSNSKKVKGLPINHVENQTSEPNFENENEILRDITNVPVDVTDSRVTMFTNLKNSLICQIVNLL
;
A
#
# COMPACT_ATOMS: atom_id res chain seq x y z
N MET A 1 -6.21 -20.80 12.96
CA MET A 1 -4.96 -20.04 12.70
C MET A 1 -4.77 -18.93 13.73
N SER A 2 -3.83 -19.07 14.67
CA SER A 2 -3.48 -18.05 15.68
C SER A 2 -3.01 -16.74 15.01
N ARG A 3 -3.33 -15.58 15.60
CA ARG A 3 -2.79 -14.28 15.17
C ARG A 3 -1.49 -14.00 15.94
N GLY A 4 -0.56 -13.25 15.35
CA GLY A 4 0.60 -12.70 16.05
C GLY A 4 0.13 -11.90 17.27
N ARG A 5 0.73 -12.16 18.43
CA ARG A 5 0.33 -11.52 19.70
C ARG A 5 0.86 -10.08 19.80
N ASN A 6 1.87 -9.74 19.02
CA ASN A 6 2.58 -8.47 19.06
C ASN A 6 2.39 -7.72 17.74
N CYS A 7 2.46 -6.40 17.81
CA CYS A 7 2.47 -5.56 16.62
C CYS A 7 3.72 -5.83 15.77
N PHE A 8 3.53 -5.90 14.45
CA PHE A 8 4.59 -6.13 13.48
C PHE A 8 5.42 -4.87 13.15
N VAL A 9 4.91 -3.68 13.46
CA VAL A 9 5.59 -2.42 13.10
C VAL A 9 6.88 -2.25 13.92
N PRO A 10 8.01 -1.86 13.29
CA PRO A 10 9.28 -1.66 14.00
C PRO A 10 9.16 -0.65 15.15
N GLY A 11 9.80 -0.95 16.27
CA GLY A 11 9.76 -0.12 17.48
C GLY A 11 8.42 -0.10 18.22
N CYS A 12 7.36 -0.73 17.71
CA CYS A 12 6.07 -0.80 18.40
C CYS A 12 6.07 -1.93 19.44
N THR A 13 5.74 -1.60 20.69
CA THR A 13 5.65 -2.58 21.80
C THR A 13 4.23 -3.04 22.09
N SER A 14 3.23 -2.59 21.32
CA SER A 14 1.82 -3.00 21.50
C SER A 14 1.67 -4.51 21.32
N GLY A 15 0.82 -5.13 22.15
CA GLY A 15 0.63 -6.57 22.15
C GLY A 15 1.64 -7.37 22.98
N ASN A 16 2.74 -6.74 23.41
CA ASN A 16 3.64 -7.38 24.38
C ASN A 16 2.87 -7.66 25.70
N PRO A 17 2.87 -8.90 26.22
CA PRO A 17 2.14 -9.26 27.45
C PRO A 17 2.45 -8.35 28.64
N ASN A 18 3.71 -7.97 28.84
CA ASN A 18 4.13 -7.12 29.96
C ASN A 18 3.58 -5.70 29.81
N LYS A 19 3.64 -5.14 28.60
CA LYS A 19 3.07 -3.82 28.30
C LYS A 19 1.55 -3.85 28.46
N ASN A 20 0.90 -4.91 27.99
CA ASN A 20 -0.55 -5.06 28.10
C ASN A 20 -1.03 -5.16 29.56
N LYS A 21 -0.25 -5.87 30.40
CA LYS A 21 -0.50 -5.97 31.83
C LYS A 21 -0.34 -4.60 32.50
N ALA A 22 0.77 -3.91 32.23
CA ALA A 22 1.04 -2.59 32.80
C ALA A 22 -0.01 -1.55 32.40
N ASN A 23 -0.50 -1.57 31.15
CA ASN A 23 -1.59 -0.70 30.72
C ASN A 23 -2.88 -0.98 31.51
N LYS A 24 -3.23 -2.26 31.68
CA LYS A 24 -4.39 -2.67 32.48
C LYS A 24 -4.28 -2.22 33.94
N GLU A 25 -3.11 -2.32 34.55
CA GLU A 25 -2.83 -1.84 35.90
C GLU A 25 -2.98 -0.32 36.03
N ARG A 26 -2.68 0.44 34.96
CA ARG A 26 -2.91 1.90 34.89
C ARG A 26 -4.34 2.29 34.48
N GLY A 27 -5.23 1.33 34.22
CA GLY A 27 -6.57 1.59 33.70
C GLY A 27 -6.60 2.04 32.24
N GLU A 28 -5.49 1.90 31.51
CA GLU A 28 -5.38 2.22 30.09
C GLU A 28 -5.83 1.04 29.22
N ARG A 29 -6.56 1.34 28.14
CA ARG A 29 -7.02 0.34 27.19
C ARG A 29 -5.88 -0.07 26.25
N ASN A 30 -5.73 -1.38 26.07
CA ASN A 30 -4.74 -1.93 25.14
C ASN A 30 -5.12 -1.66 23.68
N PRO A 31 -4.20 -1.18 22.83
CA PRO A 31 -4.46 -1.00 21.40
C PRO A 31 -4.94 -2.29 20.73
N SER A 32 -5.96 -2.19 19.89
CA SER A 32 -6.49 -3.34 19.16
C SER A 32 -5.50 -3.79 18.11
N LEU A 33 -5.35 -5.10 17.95
CA LEU A 33 -4.48 -5.69 16.93
C LEU A 33 -5.32 -6.19 15.77
N PHE A 34 -5.04 -5.65 14.59
CA PHE A 34 -5.67 -6.06 13.34
C PHE A 34 -4.78 -7.06 12.62
N LYS A 35 -5.38 -8.17 12.19
CA LYS A 35 -4.64 -9.16 11.40
C LYS A 35 -4.28 -8.57 10.04
N ALA A 36 -3.11 -8.95 9.53
CA ALA A 36 -2.79 -8.69 8.15
C ALA A 36 -3.85 -9.34 7.22
N PRO A 37 -4.19 -8.69 6.11
CA PRO A 37 -5.20 -9.18 5.17
C PRO A 37 -4.75 -10.50 4.53
N ASN A 38 -5.72 -11.35 4.19
CA ASN A 38 -5.46 -12.57 3.42
C ASN A 38 -5.39 -12.28 1.90
N ASP A 39 -6.00 -11.18 1.46
CA ASP A 39 -5.92 -10.73 0.08
C ASP A 39 -4.47 -10.38 -0.29
N PRO A 40 -3.87 -11.01 -1.30
CA PRO A 40 -2.46 -10.82 -1.63
C PRO A 40 -2.14 -9.38 -2.07
N SER A 41 -3.07 -8.71 -2.76
CA SER A 41 -2.86 -7.33 -3.22
C SER A 41 -2.77 -6.37 -2.02
N LEU A 42 -3.74 -6.42 -1.12
CA LEU A 42 -3.73 -5.58 0.09
C LEU A 42 -2.59 -5.96 1.04
N LEU A 43 -2.23 -7.24 1.14
CA LEU A 43 -1.08 -7.68 1.93
C LEU A 43 0.23 -7.08 1.40
N GLN A 44 0.40 -7.04 0.07
CA GLN A 44 1.55 -6.40 -0.56
C GLN A 44 1.58 -4.89 -0.29
N GLN A 45 0.41 -4.23 -0.26
CA GLN A 45 0.34 -2.81 0.11
C GLN A 45 0.77 -2.59 1.57
N TRP A 46 0.38 -3.47 2.49
CA TRP A 46 0.84 -3.41 3.88
C TRP A 46 2.35 -3.64 3.99
N GLN A 47 2.90 -4.62 3.26
CA GLN A 47 4.34 -4.88 3.22
C GLN A 47 5.13 -3.67 2.73
N LYS A 48 4.64 -2.97 1.70
CA LYS A 48 5.26 -1.74 1.17
C LYS A 48 5.13 -0.56 2.13
N ALA A 49 4.00 -0.44 2.82
CA ALA A 49 3.71 0.68 3.70
C ALA A 49 4.50 0.63 5.02
N ILE A 50 4.75 -0.58 5.55
CA ILE A 50 5.49 -0.74 6.81
C ILE A 50 6.99 -0.68 6.49
N PRO A 51 7.73 0.32 7.02
CA PRO A 51 9.15 0.50 6.72
C PRO A 51 10.01 -0.49 7.51
N ARG A 52 10.00 -1.76 7.09
CA ARG A 52 10.70 -2.86 7.73
C ARG A 52 11.47 -3.68 6.69
N SER A 53 12.77 -3.91 6.91
CA SER A 53 13.64 -4.66 6.00
C SER A 53 14.09 -6.02 6.54
N ASP A 54 14.06 -6.23 7.85
CA ASP A 54 14.53 -7.46 8.52
C ASP A 54 13.55 -8.64 8.39
N LYS A 55 12.24 -8.37 8.29
CA LYS A 55 11.20 -9.39 8.16
C LYS A 55 10.06 -8.94 7.27
N THR A 56 9.54 -9.88 6.47
CA THR A 56 8.35 -9.70 5.64
C THR A 56 7.05 -10.00 6.41
N LEU A 57 6.04 -9.14 6.25
CA LEU A 57 4.72 -9.32 6.85
C LEU A 57 3.98 -10.52 6.24
N SER A 58 3.46 -11.42 7.08
CA SER A 58 2.61 -12.55 6.68
C SER A 58 1.17 -12.36 7.18
N SER A 59 0.21 -13.11 6.62
CA SER A 59 -1.20 -13.15 7.07
C SER A 59 -1.40 -13.61 8.53
N LYS A 60 -0.36 -14.21 9.13
CA LYS A 60 -0.33 -14.56 10.55
C LYS A 60 -0.04 -13.37 11.46
N ASP A 61 0.68 -12.37 10.96
CA ASP A 61 1.11 -11.20 11.73
C ASP A 61 -0.05 -10.20 11.93
N ALA A 62 0.16 -9.22 12.81
CA ALA A 62 -0.85 -8.21 13.14
C ALA A 62 -0.22 -6.82 13.33
N VAL A 63 -1.00 -5.77 13.05
CA VAL A 63 -0.62 -4.36 13.23
C VAL A 63 -1.63 -3.71 14.17
N CYS A 64 -1.18 -2.90 15.13
CA CYS A 64 -2.09 -2.27 16.08
C CYS A 64 -2.75 -1.02 15.50
N GLU A 65 -3.88 -0.62 16.08
CA GLU A 65 -4.68 0.52 15.65
C GLU A 65 -3.92 1.86 15.60
N LEU A 66 -2.87 2.02 16.40
CA LEU A 66 -2.05 3.23 16.44
C LEU A 66 -1.33 3.54 15.11
N HIS A 67 -1.31 2.57 14.19
CA HIS A 67 -0.67 2.70 12.89
C HIS A 67 -1.65 3.03 11.74
N PHE A 68 -2.95 3.08 12.03
CA PHE A 68 -3.99 3.43 11.07
C PHE A 68 -4.55 4.82 11.40
N LEU A 69 -5.19 5.45 10.40
CA LEU A 69 -5.95 6.66 10.66
C LEU A 69 -7.24 6.30 11.39
N ASP A 70 -7.73 7.17 12.27
CA ASP A 70 -9.00 6.94 12.98
C ASP A 70 -10.18 6.75 12.02
N GLU A 71 -10.15 7.45 10.88
CA GLU A 71 -11.15 7.29 9.82
C GLU A 71 -11.14 5.90 9.17
N ASP A 72 -10.04 5.16 9.24
CA ASP A 72 -9.89 3.81 8.68
C ASP A 72 -10.33 2.74 9.70
N ILE A 73 -10.68 3.13 10.94
CA ILE A 73 -11.08 2.22 12.02
C ILE A 73 -12.57 2.35 12.32
N LEU A 74 -13.29 1.24 12.17
CA LEU A 74 -14.69 1.09 12.53
C LEU A 74 -14.85 0.72 14.01
N THR A 75 -15.10 1.74 14.83
CA THR A 75 -15.31 1.64 16.29
C THR A 75 -16.78 1.53 16.69
N HIS A 76 -17.73 1.89 15.81
CA HIS A 76 -19.17 1.88 16.09
C HIS A 76 -19.94 1.19 14.94
N TYR A 77 -21.06 0.57 15.26
CA TYR A 77 -22.10 0.21 14.28
C TYR A 77 -22.99 1.42 14.05
N GLU A 78 -23.33 1.71 12.80
CA GLU A 78 -24.32 2.73 12.44
C GLU A 78 -25.61 2.03 12.01
N ILE A 79 -26.69 2.30 12.73
CA ILE A 79 -28.01 1.73 12.46
C ILE A 79 -28.94 2.88 12.11
N LYS A 80 -29.57 2.82 10.93
CA LYS A 80 -30.62 3.75 10.54
C LYS A 80 -31.93 3.29 11.16
N LEU A 81 -32.52 4.13 11.99
CA LEU A 81 -33.82 3.92 12.60
C LEU A 81 -34.94 4.28 11.61
N THR A 82 -36.17 3.86 11.93
CA THR A 82 -37.36 4.08 11.07
C THR A 82 -37.74 5.55 10.93
N ASP A 83 -37.33 6.40 11.87
CA ASP A 83 -37.49 7.85 11.87
C ASP A 83 -36.42 8.57 11.03
N GLY A 84 -35.46 7.84 10.45
CA GLY A 84 -34.32 8.38 9.71
C GLY A 84 -33.12 8.77 10.57
N THR A 85 -33.20 8.64 11.89
CA THR A 85 -32.10 8.94 12.82
C THR A 85 -31.02 7.86 12.73
N ILE A 86 -29.74 8.25 12.84
CA ILE A 86 -28.62 7.31 12.90
C ILE A 86 -28.27 7.05 14.36
N SER A 87 -28.51 5.82 14.82
CA SER A 87 -28.05 5.35 16.12
C SER A 87 -26.65 4.74 16.00
N ARG A 88 -25.78 5.03 16.97
CA ARG A 88 -24.40 4.53 17.03
C ARG A 88 -24.21 3.64 18.24
N ILE A 89 -23.81 2.40 18.00
CA ILE A 89 -23.53 1.42 19.05
C ILE A 89 -22.04 1.09 19.02
N GLU A 90 -21.35 1.25 20.16
CA GLU A 90 -19.93 0.90 20.27
C GLU A 90 -19.67 -0.57 19.96
N ARG A 91 -18.56 -0.83 19.27
CA ARG A 91 -18.13 -2.19 18.94
C ARG A 91 -17.23 -2.70 20.05
N GLY A 92 -17.53 -3.89 20.58
CA GLY A 92 -16.64 -4.54 21.54
C GLY A 92 -15.24 -4.85 20.98
N ARG A 93 -15.11 -4.94 19.65
CA ARG A 93 -13.82 -5.02 18.94
C ARG A 93 -13.86 -4.12 17.70
N PRO A 94 -12.96 -3.14 17.57
CA PRO A 94 -12.81 -2.37 16.35
C PRO A 94 -12.50 -3.28 15.16
N LEU A 95 -12.85 -2.83 13.95
CA LEU A 95 -12.34 -3.42 12.70
C LEU A 95 -11.73 -2.32 11.84
N LEU A 96 -10.92 -2.73 10.86
CA LEU A 96 -10.49 -1.84 9.80
C LEU A 96 -11.54 -1.78 8.70
N LYS A 97 -11.67 -0.61 8.07
CA LYS A 97 -12.36 -0.48 6.79
C LYS A 97 -11.64 -1.30 5.72
N GLU A 98 -12.38 -1.77 4.73
CA GLU A 98 -11.81 -2.49 3.60
C GLU A 98 -10.79 -1.63 2.85
N GLY A 99 -9.67 -2.23 2.45
CA GLY A 99 -8.59 -1.53 1.75
C GLY A 99 -7.73 -0.60 2.63
N SER A 100 -7.95 -0.55 3.95
CA SER A 100 -7.14 0.29 4.84
C SER A 100 -5.69 -0.20 4.90
N ILE A 101 -4.76 0.75 4.94
CA ILE A 101 -3.30 0.50 5.03
C ILE A 101 -2.71 1.28 6.20
N PRO A 102 -1.65 0.76 6.86
CA PRO A 102 -0.97 1.49 7.91
C PRO A 102 -0.25 2.72 7.34
N ARG A 103 -0.36 3.86 8.02
CA ARG A 103 0.20 5.15 7.57
C ARG A 103 0.93 5.92 8.67
N ILE A 104 0.74 5.56 9.93
CA ILE A 104 1.27 6.28 11.09
C ILE A 104 2.36 5.43 11.76
N PHE A 105 3.53 6.00 11.96
CA PHE A 105 4.71 5.32 12.52
C PHE A 105 5.40 6.23 13.55
N PRO A 106 4.84 6.37 14.77
CA PRO A 106 5.30 7.35 15.75
C PRO A 106 6.72 7.07 16.28
N ASN A 107 7.14 5.79 16.26
CA ASN A 107 8.46 5.37 16.76
C ASN A 107 9.56 5.44 15.70
N LEU A 108 9.25 6.02 14.53
CA LEU A 108 10.18 6.18 13.40
C LEU A 108 10.28 7.65 12.99
N PRO A 109 11.30 8.03 12.21
CA PRO A 109 11.38 9.37 11.64
C PRO A 109 10.09 9.80 10.94
N SER A 110 9.70 11.05 11.14
CA SER A 110 8.37 11.56 10.75
C SER A 110 8.05 11.42 9.27
N TYR A 111 9.05 11.37 8.39
CA TYR A 111 8.88 11.19 6.95
C TYR A 111 8.33 9.81 6.55
N PHE A 112 8.41 8.80 7.43
CA PHE A 112 7.74 7.51 7.21
C PHE A 112 6.24 7.59 7.46
N SER A 113 5.79 8.54 8.29
CA SER A 113 4.37 8.75 8.55
C SER A 113 3.77 9.65 7.48
N SER A 114 2.73 9.18 6.78
CA SER A 114 2.03 10.00 5.79
C SER A 114 0.66 10.43 6.31
N ASN A 115 0.51 11.72 6.56
CA ASN A 115 -0.81 12.32 6.72
C ASN A 115 -1.33 12.71 5.34
N LYS A 116 -2.64 12.52 5.08
CA LYS A 116 -3.29 12.97 3.84
C LYS A 116 -3.16 14.50 3.72
N ARG A 117 -2.07 14.98 3.11
CA ARG A 117 -1.92 16.39 2.76
C ARG A 117 -2.67 16.60 1.44
N LYS A 118 -3.72 17.43 1.47
CA LYS A 118 -4.34 17.89 0.23
C LYS A 118 -3.29 18.71 -0.52
N ARG A 119 -2.90 18.25 -1.71
CA ARG A 119 -2.07 19.07 -2.60
C ARG A 119 -2.85 20.32 -2.98
N LYS A 120 -2.17 21.47 -3.01
CA LYS A 120 -2.73 22.68 -3.63
C LYS A 120 -2.96 22.37 -5.12
N PRO A 121 -4.03 22.90 -5.73
CA PRO A 121 -4.22 22.77 -7.17
C PRO A 121 -2.99 23.36 -7.90
N PRO A 122 -2.65 22.86 -9.10
CA PRO A 122 -1.61 23.46 -9.91
C PRO A 122 -1.87 24.96 -10.10
N CYS A 123 -0.84 25.78 -9.88
CA CYS A 123 -0.92 27.19 -10.23
C CYS A 123 -0.93 27.31 -11.76
N VAL A 124 -1.92 28.01 -12.31
CA VAL A 124 -1.96 28.32 -13.74
C VAL A 124 -0.79 29.25 -14.04
N ARG A 125 0.12 28.80 -14.92
CA ARG A 125 1.23 29.62 -15.41
C ARG A 125 0.64 30.66 -16.35
N SER A 126 0.71 31.95 -16.00
CA SER A 126 0.32 33.01 -16.93
C SER A 126 1.26 32.97 -18.14
N GLU A 127 0.71 32.87 -19.34
CA GLU A 127 1.47 33.07 -20.58
C GLU A 127 2.06 34.48 -20.58
N ALA A 128 3.34 34.57 -20.94
CA ALA A 128 4.00 35.86 -21.11
C ALA A 128 3.32 36.58 -22.27
N THR A 129 2.48 37.57 -21.97
CA THR A 129 2.01 38.50 -22.99
C THR A 129 3.22 39.32 -23.46
N GLU A 130 3.60 39.12 -24.71
CA GLU A 130 4.61 39.92 -25.38
C GLU A 130 4.14 41.38 -25.41
N LYS A 131 4.60 42.17 -24.44
CA LYS A 131 4.59 43.62 -24.57
C LYS A 131 5.78 44.01 -25.43
N VAL A 132 5.53 44.03 -26.75
CA VAL A 132 6.30 44.82 -27.69
C VAL A 132 6.24 46.27 -27.23
N SER A 133 7.38 46.82 -26.81
CA SER A 133 7.69 48.23 -26.99
C SER A 133 9.18 48.41 -27.17
N ASN A 134 9.49 49.38 -28.01
CA ASN A 134 10.60 49.40 -28.95
C ASN A 134 11.89 49.97 -28.33
N SER A 135 13.03 49.46 -28.83
CA SER A 135 14.31 50.15 -29.06
C SER A 135 15.19 50.69 -27.90
N LYS A 136 16.36 50.03 -27.79
CA LYS A 136 17.74 50.58 -27.66
C LYS A 136 18.11 51.45 -26.43
N LYS A 137 18.92 50.88 -25.53
CA LYS A 137 20.37 51.22 -25.37
C LYS A 137 21.02 50.31 -24.32
N VAL A 138 21.79 49.33 -24.79
CA VAL A 138 22.69 48.51 -23.97
C VAL A 138 23.93 49.36 -23.61
N LYS A 139 24.24 49.47 -22.32
CA LYS A 139 25.62 49.70 -21.85
C LYS A 139 26.07 48.39 -21.22
N GLY A 140 27.05 47.76 -21.85
CA GLY A 140 27.51 46.41 -21.54
C GLY A 140 28.26 46.30 -20.21
N LEU A 141 28.11 45.13 -19.59
CA LEU A 141 28.99 44.60 -18.56
C LEU A 141 29.42 43.20 -19.03
N PRO A 142 30.70 42.82 -18.95
CA PRO A 142 31.22 41.68 -19.70
C PRO A 142 30.73 40.35 -19.15
N ILE A 143 30.30 39.48 -20.07
CA ILE A 143 30.02 38.06 -19.85
C ILE A 143 31.35 37.32 -19.97
N ASN A 144 31.79 36.69 -18.88
CA ASN A 144 32.81 35.65 -18.95
C ASN A 144 32.13 34.37 -19.44
N HIS A 145 32.37 34.01 -20.70
CA HIS A 145 31.93 32.78 -21.31
C HIS A 145 32.84 31.64 -20.80
N VAL A 146 32.34 30.81 -19.89
CA VAL A 146 32.95 29.51 -19.60
C VAL A 146 32.17 28.48 -20.38
N GLU A 147 32.78 27.99 -21.45
CA GLU A 147 32.33 26.80 -22.19
C GLU A 147 32.35 25.61 -21.22
N ASN A 148 31.20 25.02 -20.96
CA ASN A 148 31.15 23.69 -20.37
C ASN A 148 30.53 22.76 -21.40
N GLN A 149 31.35 21.85 -21.90
CA GLN A 149 31.00 20.90 -22.95
C GLN A 149 29.90 19.96 -22.45
N THR A 150 28.72 20.10 -23.03
CA THR A 150 27.64 19.11 -22.95
C THR A 150 28.04 17.91 -23.80
N SER A 151 28.39 16.79 -23.17
CA SER A 151 28.42 15.49 -23.84
C SER A 151 27.04 14.85 -23.70
N GLU A 152 26.26 14.90 -24.77
CA GLU A 152 25.05 14.11 -25.01
C GLU A 152 25.36 12.60 -24.84
N PRO A 153 24.58 11.82 -24.05
CA PRO A 153 24.57 10.37 -24.19
C PRO A 153 23.63 9.97 -25.35
N ASN A 154 24.23 9.47 -26.43
CA ASN A 154 23.56 8.90 -27.59
C ASN A 154 22.56 7.80 -27.21
N PHE A 155 21.32 7.96 -27.70
CA PHE A 155 20.23 7.00 -27.61
C PHE A 155 20.15 6.21 -28.92
N GLU A 156 20.91 5.12 -29.04
CA GLU A 156 20.68 4.11 -30.09
C GLU A 156 21.08 2.73 -29.54
N ASN A 157 20.10 1.85 -29.30
CA ASN A 157 20.11 0.43 -29.72
C ASN A 157 18.93 -0.34 -29.07
N GLU A 158 17.71 -0.15 -29.58
CA GLU A 158 16.53 -0.88 -29.10
C GLU A 158 16.25 -2.20 -29.86
N ASN A 159 17.16 -2.67 -30.73
CA ASN A 159 16.87 -3.80 -31.62
C ASN A 159 17.64 -5.11 -31.33
N GLU A 160 18.20 -5.27 -30.13
CA GLU A 160 18.97 -6.47 -29.77
C GLU A 160 18.41 -7.29 -28.58
N ILE A 161 17.33 -6.86 -27.93
CA ILE A 161 16.73 -7.60 -26.79
C ILE A 161 15.53 -8.48 -27.19
N LEU A 162 15.08 -8.40 -28.45
CA LEU A 162 13.93 -9.17 -28.97
C LEU A 162 14.31 -10.40 -29.81
N ARG A 163 15.43 -11.07 -29.48
CA ARG A 163 15.85 -12.32 -30.16
C ARG A 163 16.20 -13.49 -29.22
N ASP A 164 16.21 -13.28 -27.90
CA ASP A 164 16.60 -14.33 -26.93
C ASP A 164 15.42 -15.01 -26.21
N ILE A 165 14.15 -14.66 -26.52
CA ILE A 165 12.97 -15.29 -25.89
C ILE A 165 12.50 -16.56 -26.63
N THR A 166 12.98 -16.83 -27.86
CA THR A 166 12.43 -17.93 -28.67
C THR A 166 13.18 -19.26 -28.59
N ASN A 167 14.26 -19.38 -27.82
CA ASN A 167 15.07 -20.60 -27.77
C ASN A 167 15.22 -21.19 -26.36
N VAL A 168 14.10 -21.40 -25.65
CA VAL A 168 14.08 -22.28 -24.48
C VAL A 168 13.44 -23.62 -24.89
N PRO A 169 14.16 -24.75 -24.81
CA PRO A 169 13.58 -26.07 -25.05
C PRO A 169 12.59 -26.41 -23.93
N VAL A 170 11.36 -26.77 -24.32
CA VAL A 170 10.30 -27.26 -23.44
C VAL A 170 10.67 -28.69 -23.03
N ASP A 171 11.21 -28.86 -21.84
CA ASP A 171 11.41 -30.18 -21.24
C ASP A 171 10.12 -30.64 -20.56
N VAL A 172 9.57 -31.74 -21.07
CA VAL A 172 8.27 -32.30 -20.71
C VAL A 172 8.49 -33.39 -19.66
N THR A 173 8.36 -33.05 -18.37
CA THR A 173 8.05 -34.06 -17.33
C THR A 173 7.26 -33.43 -16.17
N ASP A 174 5.93 -33.36 -16.28
CA ASP A 174 5.03 -33.16 -15.13
C ASP A 174 3.98 -34.28 -15.10
N SER A 175 4.13 -35.22 -14.15
CA SER A 175 3.21 -36.33 -13.91
C SER A 175 2.23 -36.08 -12.77
N ARG A 176 1.95 -34.82 -12.38
CA ARG A 176 0.96 -34.51 -11.32
C ARG A 176 -0.30 -33.78 -11.79
N VAL A 177 -0.36 -33.37 -13.06
CA VAL A 177 -1.52 -32.64 -13.62
C VAL A 177 -2.61 -33.58 -14.19
N THR A 178 -2.35 -34.87 -14.41
CA THR A 178 -3.28 -35.79 -15.08
C THR A 178 -4.36 -36.44 -14.18
N MET A 179 -4.35 -36.21 -12.87
CA MET A 179 -5.35 -36.80 -11.96
C MET A 179 -6.60 -35.93 -11.75
N PHE A 180 -6.52 -34.62 -12.03
CA PHE A 180 -7.64 -33.69 -11.78
C PHE A 180 -8.61 -33.51 -12.97
N THR A 181 -8.21 -33.91 -14.18
CA THR A 181 -9.07 -33.80 -15.37
C THR A 181 -10.02 -34.98 -15.52
N ASN A 182 -9.70 -36.15 -14.96
CA ASN A 182 -10.54 -37.34 -15.07
C ASN A 182 -11.73 -37.36 -14.09
N LEU A 183 -11.73 -36.56 -13.02
CA LEU A 183 -12.87 -36.48 -12.10
C LEU A 183 -13.95 -35.48 -12.58
N LYS A 184 -13.57 -34.48 -13.37
CA LYS A 184 -14.51 -33.48 -13.91
C LYS A 184 -15.35 -34.03 -15.07
N ASN A 185 -14.82 -34.99 -15.84
CA ASN A 185 -15.58 -35.60 -16.94
C ASN A 185 -16.59 -36.67 -16.45
N SER A 186 -16.42 -37.24 -15.25
CA SER A 186 -17.39 -38.24 -14.72
C SER A 186 -18.65 -37.60 -14.14
N LEU A 187 -18.59 -36.36 -13.62
CA LEU A 187 -19.74 -35.68 -13.03
C LEU A 187 -20.59 -34.93 -14.05
N ILE A 188 -20.03 -34.55 -15.20
CA ILE A 188 -20.77 -33.87 -16.27
C ILE A 188 -21.67 -34.86 -17.04
N CYS A 189 -21.29 -36.14 -17.15
CA CYS A 189 -22.12 -37.15 -17.83
C CYS A 189 -23.36 -37.61 -17.03
N GLN A 190 -23.47 -37.31 -15.73
CA GLN A 190 -24.64 -37.72 -14.93
C GLN A 190 -25.79 -36.71 -14.96
N ILE A 191 -25.56 -35.47 -15.39
CA ILE A 191 -26.60 -34.41 -15.37
C ILE A 191 -27.42 -34.38 -16.67
N VAL A 192 -26.93 -34.97 -17.77
CA VAL A 192 -27.61 -34.94 -19.08
C VAL A 192 -28.64 -36.08 -19.25
N ASN A 193 -28.74 -37.04 -18.32
CA ASN A 193 -29.68 -38.17 -18.39
C ASN A 193 -30.91 -38.03 -17.45
N LEU A 194 -31.28 -36.81 -17.06
CA LEU A 194 -32.45 -36.55 -16.19
C LEU A 194 -33.34 -35.39 -16.67
N LEU A 195 -33.32 -35.13 -17.98
CA LEU A 195 -34.41 -34.48 -18.73
C LEU A 195 -34.90 -35.46 -19.80
#